data_AF-A0A972ADF7-F1
#
_entry.id   AF-A0A972ADF7-F1
#
_cell.length_a   1.000
_cell.length_b   1.000
_cell.length_c   1.000
_cell.angle_alpha   90.00
_cell.angle_beta   90.00
_cell.angle_gamma   90.00
#
_symmetry.space_group_name_H-M   'P 1'
#
loop_
_entity.id
_entity.type
_entity.pdbx_description
1 polymer ?
#
loop_
_entity_poly.entity_id
_entity_poly.type
_entity_poly.pdbx_seq_one_letter_code
_entity_poly.pdbx_strand_id
1 'polypeptide(L)'
;MLDKKVYSVFKLIPPDGITIRELERSIINDINGEYIFSSFCSFDELLETNILIGRLERNDDTLYITDRGRHYFEKLKSICEQP
;
A
#
# COMPACT_ATOMS: atom_id res chain seq x y z
N MET A 1 2.55 -9.55 -11.15
CA MET A 1 2.18 -8.12 -11.23
C MET A 1 1.43 -7.59 -10.01
N LEU A 2 1.16 -8.41 -8.98
CA LEU A 2 0.53 -7.98 -7.73
C LEU A 2 1.54 -7.40 -6.73
N ASP A 3 2.71 -8.03 -6.60
CA ASP A 3 3.80 -7.56 -5.73
C ASP A 3 4.23 -6.13 -6.03
N LYS A 4 4.35 -5.75 -7.31
CA LYS A 4 4.68 -4.38 -7.72
C LYS A 4 3.59 -3.37 -7.33
N LYS A 5 2.31 -3.73 -7.45
CA LYS A 5 1.19 -2.86 -7.04
C LYS A 5 1.19 -2.66 -5.53
N VAL A 6 1.34 -3.75 -4.78
CA VAL A 6 1.41 -3.71 -3.32
C VAL A 6 2.64 -2.91 -2.89
N TYR A 7 3.79 -3.11 -3.54
CA TYR A 7 5.00 -2.35 -3.28
C TYR A 7 4.79 -0.84 -3.48
N SER A 8 4.15 -0.44 -4.58
CA SER A 8 3.80 0.97 -4.83
C SER A 8 2.91 1.54 -3.73
N VAL A 9 1.89 0.80 -3.25
CA VAL A 9 1.05 1.25 -2.13
C VAL A 9 1.87 1.45 -0.86
N PHE A 10 2.74 0.50 -0.50
CA PHE A 10 3.57 0.63 0.70
C PHE A 10 4.53 1.81 0.61
N LYS A 11 5.06 2.15 -0.57
CA LYS A 11 5.93 3.33 -0.77
C LYS A 11 5.22 4.65 -0.48
N LEU A 12 3.90 4.69 -0.58
CA LEU A 12 3.11 5.90 -0.34
C LEU A 12 2.80 6.13 1.15
N ILE A 13 3.00 5.12 2.01
CA ILE A 13 2.70 5.22 3.44
C ILE A 13 3.98 5.63 4.19
N PRO A 14 4.05 6.85 4.76
CA PRO A 14 5.22 7.29 5.51
C PRO A 14 5.25 6.65 6.91
N PRO A 15 6.38 6.76 7.64
CA PRO A 15 6.56 6.10 8.94
C PRO A 15 5.56 6.52 10.02
N ASP A 16 5.10 7.77 9.95
CA ASP A 16 4.09 8.40 10.81
C ASP A 16 2.64 8.10 10.37
N GLY A 17 2.48 7.31 9.31
CA GLY A 17 1.19 6.91 8.77
C GLY A 17 0.63 7.89 7.75
N ILE A 18 -0.36 7.45 6.99
CA ILE A 18 -1.05 8.27 5.98
C ILE A 18 -2.55 8.23 6.20
N THR A 19 -3.24 9.35 6.01
CA THR A 19 -4.70 9.29 6.02
C THR A 19 -5.23 8.59 4.78
N ILE A 20 -6.35 7.88 4.88
CA ILE A 20 -6.99 7.22 3.72
C ILE A 20 -7.16 8.22 2.57
N ARG A 21 -7.63 9.43 2.88
CA ARG A 21 -7.84 10.51 1.91
C ARG A 21 -6.53 10.95 1.21
N GLU A 22 -5.43 11.04 1.95
CA GLU A 22 -4.13 11.39 1.37
C GLU A 22 -3.55 10.26 0.53
N LEU A 23 -3.77 9.02 0.94
CA LEU A 23 -3.36 7.84 0.19
C LEU A 23 -4.13 7.77 -1.14
N GLU A 24 -5.45 7.96 -1.13
CA GLU A 24 -6.28 8.06 -2.33
C GLU A 24 -5.79 9.17 -3.27
N ARG A 25 -5.52 10.37 -2.73
CA ARG A 25 -4.94 11.47 -3.53
C ARG A 25 -3.58 11.12 -4.11
N SER A 26 -2.72 10.44 -3.35
CA SER A 26 -1.38 10.05 -3.78
C SER A 26 -1.45 9.01 -4.90
N ILE A 27 -2.40 8.07 -4.81
CA ILE A 27 -2.66 7.07 -5.85
C ILE A 27 -3.15 7.74 -7.15
N ILE A 28 -4.06 8.70 -7.04
CA ILE A 28 -4.63 9.42 -8.21
C ILE A 28 -3.58 10.30 -8.90
N ASN A 29 -2.67 10.91 -8.13
CA ASN A 29 -1.66 11.84 -8.64
C ASN A 29 -0.35 11.17 -9.11
N ASP A 30 -0.14 9.89 -8.82
CA ASP A 30 0.98 9.15 -9.40
C ASP A 30 0.72 8.97 -10.90
N ILE A 31 1.65 9.39 -11.77
CA ILE A 31 1.54 9.29 -13.24
C ILE A 31 1.48 7.83 -13.71
N ASN A 32 1.84 6.87 -12.85
CA ASN A 32 1.63 5.42 -13.04
C ASN A 32 0.37 4.87 -12.34
N GLY A 33 -0.40 5.75 -11.70
CA GLY A 33 -1.52 5.47 -10.79
C GLY A 33 -2.74 4.84 -11.43
N GLU A 34 -2.88 4.92 -12.76
CA GLU A 34 -3.93 4.19 -13.51
C GLU A 34 -3.90 2.66 -13.28
N TYR A 35 -2.75 2.11 -12.84
CA TYR A 35 -2.58 0.66 -12.73
C TYR A 35 -2.70 0.07 -11.33
N ILE A 36 -2.62 0.86 -10.26
CA ILE A 36 -2.58 0.28 -8.90
C ILE A 36 -3.99 -0.20 -8.49
N PHE A 37 -5.01 0.58 -8.82
CA PHE A 37 -6.41 0.32 -8.46
C PHE A 37 -7.34 0.55 -9.65
N SER A 38 -7.18 -0.25 -10.70
CA SER A 38 -8.21 -0.34 -11.73
C SER A 38 -9.51 -0.81 -11.09
N SER A 39 -10.43 0.13 -10.77
CA SER A 39 -11.90 0.02 -10.65
C SER A 39 -12.57 -1.16 -9.91
N PHE A 40 -11.84 -2.12 -9.34
CA PHE A 40 -12.40 -3.41 -8.90
C PHE A 40 -12.19 -3.74 -7.40
N CYS A 41 -11.48 -2.90 -6.64
CA CYS A 41 -11.44 -3.01 -5.19
C CYS A 41 -11.42 -1.62 -4.55
N SER A 42 -12.35 -1.38 -3.64
CA SER A 42 -12.31 -0.30 -2.67
C SER A 42 -11.14 -0.48 -1.70
N PHE A 43 -10.76 0.60 -1.00
CA PHE A 43 -9.66 0.55 -0.04
C PHE A 43 -9.95 -0.39 1.14
N ASP A 44 -11.20 -0.45 1.59
CA ASP A 44 -11.64 -1.37 2.65
C ASP A 44 -11.50 -2.84 2.19
N GLU A 45 -11.91 -3.17 0.96
CA GLU A 45 -11.68 -4.50 0.39
C GLU A 45 -10.19 -4.84 0.31
N LEU A 46 -9.32 -3.83 0.14
CA LEU A 46 -7.87 -4.01 0.11
C LEU A 46 -7.32 -4.44 1.48
N LEU A 47 -7.77 -3.81 2.56
CA LEU A 47 -7.42 -4.18 3.93
C LEU A 47 -7.89 -5.61 4.27
N GLU A 48 -9.01 -6.02 3.67
CA GLU A 48 -9.57 -7.37 3.79
C GLU A 48 -8.92 -8.40 2.86
N THR A 49 -8.12 -7.96 1.86
CA THR A 49 -7.33 -8.93 1.11
C THR A 49 -6.28 -9.57 2.01
N ASN A 50 -6.11 -10.89 1.89
CA ASN A 50 -5.07 -11.68 2.58
C ASN A 50 -3.63 -11.14 2.43
N ILE A 51 -3.43 -10.17 1.52
CA ILE A 51 -2.15 -9.54 1.22
C ILE A 51 -1.88 -8.34 2.14
N LEU A 52 -2.90 -7.64 2.66
CA LEU A 52 -2.69 -6.51 3.56
C LEU A 52 -3.07 -6.80 5.01
N ILE A 53 -3.85 -7.87 5.24
CA ILE A 53 -4.20 -8.34 6.58
C ILE A 53 -2.94 -8.50 7.45
N GLY A 54 -2.92 -7.75 8.55
CA GLY A 54 -1.84 -7.74 9.55
C GLY A 54 -0.54 -7.07 9.09
N ARG A 55 -0.49 -6.49 7.89
CA ARG A 55 0.65 -5.74 7.36
C ARG A 55 0.41 -4.24 7.40
N LEU A 56 -0.84 -3.82 7.27
CA LEU A 56 -1.30 -2.47 7.57
C LEU A 56 -2.19 -2.51 8.82
N GLU A 57 -2.11 -1.46 9.61
CA GLU A 57 -2.97 -1.21 10.76
C GLU A 57 -3.70 0.11 10.54
N ARG A 58 -5.01 0.09 10.75
CA ARG A 58 -5.85 1.28 10.70
C ARG A 58 -6.10 1.77 12.13
N ASN A 59 -5.74 3.01 12.40
CA ASN A 59 -6.13 3.72 13.61
C ASN A 59 -6.88 4.98 13.19
N ASP A 60 -8.19 5.01 13.47
CA ASP A 60 -9.16 5.96 12.90
C ASP A 60 -9.06 6.02 11.36
N ASP A 61 -8.80 7.18 10.79
CA ASP A 61 -8.64 7.38 9.34
C ASP A 61 -7.18 7.34 8.88
N THR A 62 -6.27 6.93 9.76
CA THR A 62 -4.83 6.85 9.47
C THR A 62 -4.36 5.42 9.38
N LEU A 63 -3.55 5.14 8.36
CA LEU A 63 -2.96 3.84 8.08
C LEU A 63 -1.49 3.84 8.42
N TYR A 64 -1.07 2.79 9.09
CA TYR A 64 0.30 2.57 9.52
C TYR A 64 0.81 1.24 8.97
N ILE A 65 2.10 1.19 8.65
CA ILE A 65 2.76 -0.08 8.34
C ILE A 65 3.12 -0.76 9.67
N THR A 66 2.63 -1.98 9.88
CA THR A 66 3.00 -2.78 11.06
C THR A 66 4.43 -3.31 10.93
N ASP A 67 5.00 -3.86 12.00
CA ASP A 67 6.32 -4.52 11.90
C ASP A 67 6.33 -5.65 10.86
N ARG A 68 5.26 -6.44 10.80
CA ARG A 68 5.09 -7.47 9.76
C ARG A 68 5.01 -6.86 8.37
N GLY A 69 4.36 -5.70 8.23
CA GLY A 69 4.33 -4.93 6.99
C GLY A 69 5.70 -4.43 6.57
N ARG A 70 6.51 -3.94 7.51
CA ARG A 70 7.89 -3.47 7.24
C ARG A 70 8.77 -4.61 6.72
N HIS A 71 8.73 -5.77 7.37
CA HIS A 71 9.46 -6.96 6.87
C HIS A 71 9.02 -7.38 5.47
N TYR A 72 7.71 -7.30 5.19
CA TYR A 72 7.17 -7.59 3.87
C TYR A 72 7.59 -6.55 2.83
N PHE A 73 7.63 -5.27 3.19
CA PHE A 73 8.06 -4.17 2.34
C PHE A 73 9.52 -4.33 1.88
N GLU A 74 10.43 -4.67 2.80
CA GLU A 74 11.84 -4.94 2.45
C GLU A 74 11.97 -6.14 1.49
N LYS A 75 11.16 -7.19 1.69
CA LYS A 75 11.11 -8.31 0.75
C LYS A 75 10.62 -7.86 -0.63
N LEU A 76 9.55 -7.07 -0.70
CA LEU A 76 9.03 -6.52 -1.95
C LEU A 76 10.05 -5.64 -2.66
N LYS A 77 10.79 -4.81 -1.92
CA LYS A 77 11.87 -3.97 -2.45
C LYS A 77 12.91 -4.79 -3.18
N SER A 78 13.39 -5.89 -2.57
CA SER A 78 14.35 -6.80 -3.19
C SER A 78 13.86 -7.50 -4.47
N ILE A 79 12.54 -7.58 -4.68
CA ILE A 79 11.93 -8.18 -5.86
C ILE A 79 11.68 -7.11 -6.94
N CYS A 80 11.27 -5.90 -6.52
CA CYS A 80 10.80 -4.86 -7.42
C CYS A 80 11.91 -3.91 -7.88
N GLU A 81 12.97 -3.73 -7.09
CA GLU A 81 14.09 -2.83 -7.36
C GLU A 81 15.39 -3.59 -7.68
N GLN A 82 15.29 -4.81 -8.23
CA GLN A 82 16.47 -5.51 -8.75
C GLN A 82 17.13 -4.68 -9.88
N PRO A 83 18.46 -4.59 -9.92
CA PRO A 83 19.18 -3.89 -10.99
C PRO A 83 18.96 -4.52 -12.37
#